data_AF-A0A1M3FFS5-F1
#
_entry.id   AF-A0A1M3FFS5-F1
#
_cell.length_a   1.000
_cell.length_b   1.000
_cell.length_c   1.000
_cell.angle_alpha   90.00
_cell.angle_beta   90.00
_cell.angle_gamma   90.00
#
_symmetry.space_group_name_H-M   'P 1'
#
loop_
_entity.id
_entity.type
_entity.pdbx_description
1 polymer ?
#
loop_
_entity_poly.entity_id
_entity_poly.type
_entity_poly.pdbx_seq_one_letter_code
_entity_poly.pdbx_strand_id
1 'polypeptide(L)'
;MIATMDPAALVKRARREAGLSQESLAARAGVTRQAVALIECRARHPSLRMLTALLAAAGVQMRVELEPLDADVRREIEARRADPEGAKDVLQVWGSLFAIDEVVCRVEGVAAAALLGAPVSVPAIDVAFADTDATYAWLADQIRSAVKVRADGADRPIDFGLPRDARPADRERDGDLVRARIAAACPDGRFLLDAWFDTLRARMTTPEEVARHVVVATSRGPISVQPLDEIVATDGDVARVLRVMREPGAPARGAPGSARGTSWAGPPEGGTS
;
A
#
# COMPACT_ATOMS: atom_id res chain seq x y z
N MET A 1 7.28 -2.01 -3.39
CA MET A 1 7.22 -1.34 -4.71
C MET A 1 7.38 -2.41 -5.77
N ILE A 2 6.41 -2.55 -6.66
CA ILE A 2 6.52 -3.45 -7.81
C ILE A 2 7.58 -2.85 -8.74
N ALA A 3 8.64 -3.60 -9.01
CA ALA A 3 9.78 -3.10 -9.76
C ALA A 3 9.45 -3.04 -11.26
N THR A 4 8.84 -1.96 -11.72
CA THR A 4 8.90 -1.60 -13.14
C THR A 4 10.32 -1.14 -13.46
N MET A 5 11.03 -1.94 -14.25
CA MET A 5 12.39 -1.64 -14.69
C MET A 5 12.40 -0.37 -15.53
N ASP A 6 13.04 0.70 -15.03
CA ASP A 6 13.20 1.97 -15.75
C ASP A 6 14.55 2.00 -16.50
N PRO A 7 14.54 1.98 -17.85
CA PRO A 7 15.76 2.04 -18.66
C PRO A 7 16.63 3.27 -18.38
N ALA A 8 16.03 4.41 -18.03
CA ALA A 8 16.75 5.62 -17.70
C ALA A 8 17.56 5.46 -16.40
N ALA A 9 16.92 4.91 -15.37
CA ALA A 9 17.56 4.63 -14.09
C ALA A 9 18.71 3.62 -14.25
N LEU A 10 18.54 2.60 -15.09
CA LEU A 10 19.58 1.60 -15.36
C LEU A 10 20.81 2.19 -16.04
N VAL A 11 20.62 2.97 -17.11
CA VAL A 11 21.73 3.65 -17.81
C VAL A 11 22.47 4.57 -16.83
N LYS A 12 21.73 5.37 -16.07
CA LYS A 12 22.30 6.30 -15.09
C LYS A 12 23.09 5.57 -13.99
N ARG A 13 22.56 4.45 -13.50
CA ARG A 13 23.22 3.62 -12.48
C ARG A 13 24.50 3.00 -13.02
N ALA A 14 24.44 2.28 -14.15
CA ALA A 14 25.60 1.64 -14.77
C ALA A 14 26.72 2.66 -15.06
N ARG A 15 26.36 3.84 -15.57
CA ARG A 15 27.31 4.92 -15.81
C ARG A 15 28.03 5.38 -14.53
N ARG A 16 27.28 5.57 -13.45
CA ARG A 16 27.81 6.02 -12.15
C ARG A 16 28.72 4.97 -11.52
N GLU A 17 28.31 3.71 -11.55
CA GLU A 17 29.11 2.58 -11.05
C GLU A 17 30.42 2.41 -11.85
N ALA A 18 30.40 2.70 -13.16
CA ALA A 18 31.58 2.71 -14.02
C ALA A 18 32.44 3.99 -13.90
N GLY A 19 32.05 4.97 -13.07
CA GLY A 19 32.76 6.24 -12.90
C GLY A 19 32.78 7.14 -14.15
N LEU A 20 31.81 6.97 -15.07
CA LEU A 20 31.81 7.67 -16.36
C LEU A 20 31.00 8.98 -16.32
N SER A 21 31.48 9.99 -17.04
CA SER A 21 30.63 11.13 -17.39
C SER A 21 29.64 10.73 -18.49
N GLN A 22 28.57 11.52 -18.68
CA GLN A 22 27.64 11.31 -19.79
C GLN A 22 28.34 11.37 -21.15
N GLU A 23 29.36 12.22 -21.27
CA GLU A 23 30.16 12.39 -22.48
C GLU A 23 31.06 11.17 -22.74
N SER A 24 31.74 10.67 -21.70
CA SER A 24 32.56 9.46 -21.81
C SER A 24 31.71 8.23 -22.14
N LEU A 25 30.52 8.10 -21.56
CA LEU A 25 29.59 7.02 -21.91
C LEU A 25 29.14 7.13 -23.37
N ALA A 26 28.74 8.33 -23.79
CA ALA A 26 28.27 8.60 -25.14
C ALA A 26 29.35 8.26 -26.18
N ALA A 27 30.58 8.72 -25.95
CA ALA A 27 31.73 8.43 -26.81
C ALA A 27 31.98 6.92 -26.93
N ARG A 28 31.98 6.19 -25.80
CA ARG A 28 32.17 4.72 -25.78
C ARG A 28 31.03 3.97 -26.47
N ALA A 29 29.80 4.46 -26.36
CA ALA A 29 28.63 3.83 -26.96
C ALA A 29 28.37 4.26 -28.42
N GLY A 30 29.17 5.18 -28.97
CA GLY A 30 28.98 5.71 -30.33
C GLY A 30 27.71 6.54 -30.49
N VAL A 31 27.30 7.26 -29.45
CA VAL A 31 26.11 8.14 -29.45
C VAL A 31 26.46 9.55 -29.02
N THR A 32 25.52 10.49 -29.11
CA THR A 32 25.75 11.86 -28.65
C THR A 32 25.53 11.99 -27.13
N ARG A 33 26.28 12.88 -26.48
CA ARG A 33 26.06 13.24 -25.06
C ARG A 33 24.61 13.67 -24.81
N GLN A 34 24.03 14.42 -25.74
CA GLN A 34 22.62 14.85 -25.67
C GLN A 34 21.66 13.66 -25.66
N ALA A 35 21.90 12.61 -26.45
CA ALA A 35 21.07 11.40 -26.42
C ALA A 35 21.10 10.72 -25.05
N VAL A 36 22.28 10.60 -24.43
CA VAL A 36 22.43 10.06 -23.06
C VAL A 36 21.69 10.93 -22.05
N ALA A 37 21.83 12.26 -22.14
CA ALA A 37 21.15 13.17 -21.23
C ALA A 37 19.62 13.06 -21.32
N LEU A 38 19.06 13.01 -22.55
CA LEU A 38 17.62 12.84 -22.77
C LEU A 38 17.10 11.50 -22.25
N ILE A 39 17.90 10.44 -22.37
CA ILE A 39 17.56 9.13 -21.80
C ILE A 39 17.54 9.21 -20.27
N GLU A 40 18.60 9.73 -19.64
CA GLU A 40 18.71 9.78 -18.17
C GLU A 40 17.66 10.66 -17.48
N CYS A 41 17.10 11.65 -18.19
CA CYS A 41 16.00 12.47 -17.68
C CYS A 41 14.61 11.99 -18.13
N ARG A 42 14.51 10.82 -18.77
CA ARG A 42 13.25 10.23 -19.27
C ARG A 42 12.56 11.03 -20.37
N ALA A 43 13.24 12.00 -20.98
CA ALA A 43 12.75 12.71 -22.15
C ALA A 43 12.82 11.86 -23.44
N ARG A 44 13.56 10.75 -23.42
CA ARG A 44 13.66 9.80 -24.53
C ARG A 44 13.79 8.36 -24.04
N HIS A 45 12.96 7.47 -24.56
CA HIS A 45 13.13 6.03 -24.37
C HIS A 45 14.15 5.46 -25.36
N PRO A 46 15.21 4.77 -24.90
CA PRO A 46 16.16 4.10 -25.79
C PRO A 46 15.52 2.87 -26.44
N SER A 47 15.90 2.57 -27.68
CA SER A 47 15.61 1.24 -28.25
C SER A 47 16.42 0.17 -27.50
N LEU A 48 16.00 -1.09 -27.56
CA LEU A 48 16.72 -2.21 -26.93
C LEU A 48 18.19 -2.25 -27.39
N ARG A 49 18.44 -2.03 -28.69
CA ARG A 49 19.80 -1.95 -29.25
C ARG A 49 20.64 -0.84 -28.62
N MET A 50 20.05 0.35 -28.45
CA MET A 50 20.73 1.49 -27.84
C MET A 50 21.02 1.23 -26.36
N LEU A 51 20.04 0.66 -25.63
CA LEU A 51 20.21 0.30 -24.23
C LEU A 51 21.35 -0.71 -24.05
N THR A 52 21.40 -1.77 -24.86
CA THR A 52 22.49 -2.76 -24.84
C THR A 52 23.84 -2.11 -25.10
N ALA A 53 23.94 -1.22 -26.09
CA ALA A 53 25.18 -0.53 -26.42
C ALA A 53 25.67 0.39 -25.28
N LEU A 54 24.75 1.13 -24.65
CA LEU A 54 25.05 1.99 -23.50
C LEU A 54 25.53 1.17 -22.29
N LEU A 55 24.85 0.08 -21.98
CA LEU A 55 25.23 -0.81 -20.87
C LEU A 55 26.59 -1.47 -21.13
N ALA A 56 26.84 -1.96 -22.34
CA ALA A 56 28.12 -2.54 -22.73
C ALA A 56 29.27 -1.51 -22.66
N ALA A 57 29.01 -0.26 -23.07
CA ALA A 57 29.97 0.84 -22.95
C ALA A 57 30.30 1.23 -21.50
N ALA A 58 29.38 0.97 -20.57
CA ALA A 58 29.59 1.07 -19.13
C ALA A 58 30.23 -0.20 -18.53
N GLY A 59 30.55 -1.21 -19.34
CA GLY A 59 31.19 -2.45 -18.89
C GLY A 59 30.24 -3.49 -18.30
N VAL A 60 28.92 -3.37 -18.52
CA VAL A 60 27.92 -4.32 -18.03
C VAL A 60 27.13 -4.93 -19.19
N GLN A 61 26.88 -6.24 -19.14
CA GLN A 61 26.08 -6.94 -20.15
C GLN A 61 24.63 -7.05 -19.72
N MET A 62 23.70 -6.66 -20.59
CA MET A 62 22.28 -6.91 -20.37
C MET A 62 21.93 -8.36 -20.69
N ARG A 63 21.25 -9.04 -19.77
CA ARG A 63 20.59 -10.32 -20.00
C ARG A 63 19.09 -10.14 -19.83
N VAL A 64 18.30 -10.69 -20.74
CA VAL A 64 16.84 -10.63 -20.71
C VAL A 64 16.34 -12.04 -20.51
N GLU A 65 15.55 -12.22 -19.46
CA GLU A 65 14.91 -13.49 -19.11
C GLU A 65 13.40 -13.27 -19.07
N LEU A 66 12.65 -14.33 -19.35
CA LEU A 66 11.20 -14.33 -19.23
C LEU A 66 10.83 -15.01 -17.92
N GLU A 67 9.95 -14.39 -17.15
CA GLU A 67 9.31 -15.02 -16.01
C GLU A 67 7.79 -15.10 -16.25
N PRO A 68 7.08 -16.02 -15.57
CA PRO A 68 5.63 -16.03 -15.59
C PRO A 68 5.08 -14.65 -15.22
N LEU A 69 4.02 -14.22 -15.90
CA LEU A 69 3.36 -12.96 -15.58
C LEU A 69 3.01 -12.92 -14.09
N ASP A 70 3.34 -11.81 -13.44
CA ASP A 70 3.12 -11.57 -12.01
C ASP A 70 3.94 -12.43 -11.04
N ALA A 71 4.98 -13.12 -11.51
CA ALA A 71 5.90 -13.83 -10.62
C ALA A 71 6.59 -12.89 -9.61
N ASP A 72 6.93 -11.67 -10.01
CA ASP A 72 7.39 -10.58 -9.15
C ASP A 72 6.40 -10.26 -8.03
N VAL A 73 5.13 -10.06 -8.39
CA VAL A 73 4.05 -9.71 -7.46
C VAL A 73 3.77 -10.87 -6.50
N ARG A 74 3.68 -12.11 -7.00
CA ARG A 74 3.45 -13.29 -6.16
C ARG A 74 4.57 -13.50 -5.15
N ARG A 75 5.83 -13.33 -5.57
CA ARG A 75 7.00 -13.44 -4.70
C ARG A 75 6.96 -12.41 -3.57
N GLU A 76 6.57 -11.17 -3.90
CA GLU A 76 6.45 -10.11 -2.92
C GLU A 76 5.25 -10.29 -1.98
N ILE A 77 4.10 -10.77 -2.47
CA ILE A 77 2.96 -11.16 -1.63
C ILE A 77 3.39 -12.25 -0.63
N GLU A 78 4.15 -13.24 -1.08
CA GLU A 78 4.64 -14.31 -0.19
C GLU A 78 5.64 -13.77 0.84
N ALA A 79 6.56 -12.91 0.43
CA ALA A 79 7.47 -12.23 1.35
C ALA A 79 6.71 -11.42 2.41
N ARG A 80 5.64 -10.71 1.99
CA ARG A 80 4.78 -9.93 2.88
C ARG A 80 3.95 -10.80 3.81
N ARG A 81 3.51 -11.97 3.36
CA ARG A 81 2.84 -12.95 4.22
C ARG A 81 3.75 -13.48 5.31
N ALA A 82 5.06 -13.59 5.07
CA ALA A 82 6.03 -13.98 6.09
C ALA A 82 6.25 -12.88 7.16
N ASP A 83 5.98 -11.61 6.83
CA ASP A 83 6.08 -10.45 7.73
C ASP A 83 4.73 -9.70 7.86
N PRO A 84 3.81 -10.17 8.72
CA PRO A 84 2.49 -9.56 8.92
C PRO A 84 2.57 -8.13 9.48
N GLU A 85 3.71 -7.72 10.04
CA GLU A 85 3.94 -6.34 10.50
C GLU A 85 4.27 -5.39 9.34
N GLY A 86 4.33 -5.85 8.09
CA GLY A 86 4.70 -5.00 6.95
C GLY A 86 3.80 -3.79 6.70
N ALA A 87 2.63 -3.69 7.35
CA ALA A 87 1.76 -2.51 7.34
C ALA A 87 2.03 -1.57 8.54
N LYS A 88 3.31 -1.38 8.89
CA LYS A 88 3.75 -0.63 10.09
C LYS A 88 3.10 0.75 10.20
N ASP A 89 3.02 1.48 9.09
CA ASP A 89 2.43 2.82 9.06
C ASP A 89 0.95 2.78 9.49
N VAL A 90 0.20 1.79 8.99
CA VAL A 90 -1.20 1.57 9.39
C VAL A 90 -1.30 1.21 10.87
N LEU A 91 -0.45 0.29 11.35
CA LEU A 91 -0.45 -0.15 12.75
C LEU A 91 -0.05 0.95 13.73
N GLN A 92 0.87 1.83 13.32
CA GLN A 92 1.30 2.98 14.11
C GLN A 92 0.15 3.97 14.30
N VAL A 93 -0.56 4.31 13.22
CA VAL A 93 -1.72 5.21 13.30
C VAL A 93 -2.87 4.55 14.06
N TRP A 94 -3.16 3.28 13.79
CA TRP A 94 -4.20 2.54 14.49
C TRP A 94 -3.97 2.51 15.99
N GLY A 95 -2.72 2.28 16.43
CA GLY A 95 -2.35 2.30 17.84
C GLY A 95 -2.38 3.68 18.51
N SER A 96 -2.62 4.76 17.76
CA SER A 96 -2.78 6.12 18.30
C SER A 96 -4.23 6.47 18.61
N LEU A 97 -5.20 5.71 18.08
CA LEU A 97 -6.61 5.88 18.38
C LEU A 97 -6.95 5.14 19.68
N PHE A 98 -7.32 5.88 20.71
CA PHE A 98 -7.64 5.30 22.02
C PHE A 98 -9.06 4.72 22.02
N ALA A 99 -9.25 3.60 22.70
CA ALA A 99 -10.55 2.95 22.85
C ALA A 99 -11.27 2.67 21.51
N ILE A 100 -10.50 2.40 20.44
CA ILE A 100 -11.04 2.09 19.12
C ILE A 100 -11.85 0.77 19.12
N ASP A 101 -11.61 -0.08 20.11
CA ASP A 101 -12.37 -1.31 20.39
C ASP A 101 -13.80 -1.06 20.87
N GLU A 102 -14.13 0.16 21.31
CA GLU A 102 -15.50 0.56 21.67
C GLU A 102 -16.37 0.89 20.44
N VAL A 103 -15.78 1.01 19.25
CA VAL A 103 -16.49 1.41 18.03
C VAL A 103 -16.44 0.33 16.96
N VAL A 104 -17.55 0.19 16.24
CA VAL A 104 -17.61 -0.69 15.07
C VAL A 104 -17.05 0.06 13.88
N CYS A 105 -15.84 -0.31 13.46
CA CYS A 105 -15.18 0.27 12.29
C CYS A 105 -14.43 -0.79 11.48
N ARG A 106 -14.09 -0.47 10.23
CA ARG A 106 -13.20 -1.28 9.39
C ARG A 106 -12.25 -0.40 8.60
N VAL A 107 -10.99 -0.84 8.46
CA VAL A 107 -10.02 -0.22 7.54
C VAL A 107 -10.40 -0.58 6.11
N GLU A 108 -10.27 0.36 5.18
CA GLU A 108 -10.69 0.21 3.78
C GLU A 108 -9.58 0.45 2.77
N GLY A 109 -9.88 0.14 1.51
CA GLY A 109 -9.06 0.53 0.37
C GLY A 109 -7.64 -0.05 0.38
N VAL A 110 -6.66 0.81 0.07
CA VAL A 110 -5.26 0.40 -0.06
C VAL A 110 -4.67 0.00 1.30
N ALA A 111 -5.10 0.65 2.39
CA ALA A 111 -4.68 0.28 3.75
C ALA A 111 -5.20 -1.11 4.14
N ALA A 112 -6.46 -1.43 3.80
CA ALA A 112 -7.02 -2.77 3.99
C ALA A 112 -6.25 -3.83 3.18
N ALA A 113 -5.94 -3.53 1.91
CA ALA A 113 -5.14 -4.42 1.07
C ALA A 113 -3.77 -4.70 1.71
N ALA A 114 -3.09 -3.67 2.22
CA ALA A 114 -1.79 -3.82 2.88
C ALA A 114 -1.84 -4.66 4.15
N LEU A 115 -2.91 -4.54 4.94
CA LEU A 115 -3.16 -5.40 6.11
C LEU A 115 -3.47 -6.85 5.72
N LEU A 116 -4.10 -7.07 4.57
CA LEU A 116 -4.32 -8.39 3.97
C LEU A 116 -3.06 -9.00 3.32
N GLY A 117 -1.92 -8.32 3.40
CA GLY A 117 -0.63 -8.79 2.87
C GLY A 117 -0.31 -8.32 1.46
N ALA A 118 -1.05 -7.34 0.90
CA ALA A 118 -0.69 -6.72 -0.36
C ALA A 118 0.61 -5.90 -0.22
N PRO A 119 1.60 -6.07 -1.12
CA PRO A 119 2.84 -5.30 -1.08
C PRO A 119 2.71 -3.93 -1.75
N VAL A 120 1.79 -3.14 -1.22
CA VAL A 120 1.43 -1.81 -1.73
C VAL A 120 1.90 -0.73 -0.77
N SER A 121 2.21 0.45 -1.31
CA SER A 121 2.42 1.65 -0.50
C SER A 121 1.06 2.19 -0.07
N VAL A 122 0.92 2.59 1.19
CA VAL A 122 -0.34 3.14 1.72
C VAL A 122 -0.21 4.66 1.79
N PRO A 123 -0.75 5.42 0.82
CA PRO A 123 -0.60 6.88 0.81
C PRO A 123 -1.56 7.58 1.79
N ALA A 124 -2.63 6.91 2.20
CA ALA A 124 -3.61 7.38 3.15
C ALA A 124 -4.33 6.17 3.78
N ILE A 125 -4.80 6.33 5.01
CA ILE A 125 -5.55 5.30 5.73
C ILE A 125 -7.03 5.64 5.63
N ASP A 126 -7.79 4.81 4.94
CA ASP A 126 -9.24 4.91 4.83
C ASP A 126 -9.91 4.06 5.92
N VAL A 127 -10.89 4.63 6.61
CA VAL A 127 -11.65 3.95 7.67
C VAL A 127 -13.13 4.22 7.50
N ALA A 128 -13.94 3.17 7.51
CA ALA A 128 -15.38 3.27 7.64
C ALA A 128 -15.79 3.06 9.10
N PHE A 129 -16.55 3.99 9.65
CA PHE A 129 -17.16 3.89 10.97
C PHE A 129 -18.65 3.61 10.83
N ALA A 130 -19.18 2.77 11.71
CA ALA A 130 -20.61 2.55 11.81
C ALA A 130 -21.29 3.82 12.35
N ASP A 131 -22.33 4.27 11.69
CA ASP A 131 -23.14 5.42 12.08
C ASP A 131 -24.02 5.04 13.29
N THR A 132 -23.45 5.19 14.48
CA THR A 132 -24.08 4.80 15.76
C THR A 132 -23.75 5.83 16.84
N ASP A 133 -24.60 5.91 17.86
CA ASP A 133 -24.39 6.85 18.98
C ASP A 133 -23.06 6.58 19.71
N ALA A 134 -22.67 5.31 19.82
CA ALA A 134 -21.38 4.90 20.37
C ALA A 134 -20.19 5.51 19.59
N THR A 135 -20.26 5.53 18.26
CA THR A 135 -19.22 6.12 17.40
C THR A 135 -19.08 7.62 17.64
N TYR A 136 -20.18 8.36 17.74
CA TYR A 136 -20.10 9.81 17.95
C TYR A 136 -19.70 10.18 19.38
N ALA A 137 -20.15 9.42 20.37
CA ALA A 137 -19.68 9.52 21.74
C ALA A 137 -18.16 9.30 21.83
N TRP A 138 -17.64 8.27 21.16
CA TRP A 138 -16.21 8.01 21.05
C TRP A 138 -15.46 9.16 20.35
N LEU A 139 -15.99 9.66 19.22
CA LEU A 139 -15.38 10.80 18.52
C LEU A 139 -15.31 12.05 19.40
N ALA A 140 -16.34 12.32 20.22
CA ALA A 140 -16.32 13.44 21.16
C ALA A 140 -15.13 13.34 22.13
N ASP A 141 -14.81 12.13 22.61
CA ASP A 141 -13.66 11.91 23.47
C ASP A 141 -12.33 12.07 22.73
N GLN A 142 -12.23 11.58 21.49
CA GLN A 142 -11.04 11.79 20.67
C GLN A 142 -10.80 13.29 20.41
N ILE A 143 -11.86 14.05 20.15
CA ILE A 143 -11.77 15.49 19.90
C ILE A 143 -11.28 16.23 21.14
N ARG A 144 -11.73 15.82 22.33
CA ARG A 144 -11.23 16.37 23.60
C ARG A 144 -9.76 16.02 23.85
N SER A 145 -9.34 14.82 23.47
CA SER A 145 -7.99 14.34 23.76
C SER A 145 -6.96 15.12 22.94
N ALA A 146 -7.20 15.31 21.65
CA ALA A 146 -6.46 16.20 20.74
C ALA A 146 -6.77 15.96 19.24
N VAL A 147 -7.65 15.02 18.89
CA VAL A 147 -7.96 14.72 17.49
C VAL A 147 -8.74 15.89 16.87
N LYS A 148 -8.36 16.27 15.66
CA LYS A 148 -9.09 17.30 14.91
C LYS A 148 -9.91 16.63 13.81
N VAL A 149 -11.13 17.12 13.60
CA VAL A 149 -11.96 16.68 12.48
C VAL A 149 -12.01 17.81 11.45
N ARG A 150 -11.76 17.51 10.18
CA ARG A 150 -11.87 18.45 9.06
C ARG A 150 -12.79 17.88 7.99
N ALA A 151 -13.56 18.75 7.33
CA ALA A 151 -14.17 18.37 6.06
C ALA A 151 -13.08 18.19 4.99
N ASP A 152 -13.35 17.36 3.99
CA ASP A 152 -12.42 17.20 2.87
C ASP A 152 -12.21 18.54 2.14
N GLY A 153 -10.97 18.84 1.79
CA GLY A 153 -10.57 20.13 1.21
C GLY A 153 -10.62 21.34 2.16
N ALA A 154 -10.99 21.18 3.43
CA ALA A 154 -11.02 22.29 4.39
C ALA A 154 -9.66 22.52 5.08
N ASP A 155 -9.27 23.80 5.15
CA ASP A 155 -8.03 24.23 5.81
C ASP A 155 -8.14 24.27 7.35
N ARG A 156 -9.37 24.37 7.89
CA ARG A 156 -9.62 24.52 9.32
C ARG A 156 -10.44 23.36 9.90
N PRO A 157 -10.14 22.91 11.12
CA PRO A 157 -10.98 21.98 11.86
C PRO A 157 -12.39 22.50 12.10
N ILE A 158 -13.34 21.57 12.15
CA ILE A 158 -14.71 21.82 12.60
C ILE A 158 -14.66 22.19 14.08
N ASP A 159 -15.29 23.30 14.43
CA ASP A 159 -15.51 23.65 15.84
C ASP A 159 -16.77 22.94 16.33
N PHE A 160 -16.58 22.00 17.26
CA PHE A 160 -17.66 21.24 17.88
C PHE A 160 -18.24 21.93 19.11
N GLY A 161 -17.57 22.93 19.68
CA GLY A 161 -18.01 23.59 20.91
C GLY A 161 -18.07 22.66 22.12
N LEU A 162 -17.26 21.59 22.15
CA LEU A 162 -17.26 20.63 23.25
C LEU A 162 -16.66 21.25 24.53
N PRO A 163 -17.32 21.12 25.69
CA PRO A 163 -16.77 21.58 26.96
C PRO A 163 -15.55 20.74 27.35
N ARG A 164 -14.54 21.39 27.95
CA ARG A 164 -13.29 20.73 28.39
C ARG A 164 -13.48 19.88 29.66
N ASP A 165 -14.47 20.20 30.46
CA ASP A 165 -14.80 19.62 31.77
C ASP A 165 -16.05 18.71 31.71
N ALA A 166 -16.25 18.02 30.59
CA ALA A 166 -17.38 17.11 30.40
C ALA A 166 -17.40 15.99 31.44
N ARG A 167 -18.58 15.72 32.02
CA ARG A 167 -18.76 14.59 32.94
C ARG A 167 -19.16 13.35 32.14
N PRO A 168 -18.98 12.13 32.69
CA PRO A 168 -19.42 10.90 32.02
C PRO A 168 -20.90 10.92 31.60
N ALA A 169 -21.77 11.59 32.37
CA ALA A 169 -23.19 11.76 32.05
C ALA A 169 -23.47 12.66 30.84
N ASP A 170 -22.50 13.48 30.40
CA ASP A 170 -22.64 14.37 29.24
C ASP A 170 -22.30 13.65 27.91
N ARG A 171 -21.76 12.43 27.96
CA ARG A 171 -21.21 11.69 26.81
C ARG A 171 -22.20 11.54 25.65
N GLU A 172 -23.46 11.25 25.94
CA GLU A 172 -24.52 11.10 24.92
C GLU A 172 -24.82 12.42 24.21
N ARG A 173 -25.10 13.49 24.98
CA ARG A 173 -25.33 14.85 24.45
C ARG A 173 -24.18 15.32 23.57
N ASP A 174 -22.96 15.05 24.00
CA ASP A 174 -21.76 15.48 23.29
C ASP A 174 -21.57 14.67 21.99
N GLY A 175 -21.93 13.39 21.99
CA GLY A 175 -22.05 12.59 20.77
C GLY A 175 -23.08 13.18 19.79
N ASP A 176 -24.28 13.54 20.25
CA ASP A 176 -25.30 14.18 19.41
C ASP A 176 -24.82 15.49 18.78
N LEU A 177 -24.06 16.28 19.54
CA LEU A 177 -23.45 17.51 19.03
C LEU A 177 -22.44 17.23 17.93
N VAL A 178 -21.55 16.23 18.12
CA VAL A 178 -20.59 15.81 17.09
C VAL A 178 -21.32 15.32 15.84
N ARG A 179 -22.34 14.47 16.01
CA ARG A 179 -23.19 13.97 14.92
C ARG A 179 -23.77 15.10 14.10
N ALA A 180 -24.42 16.07 14.75
CA ALA A 180 -25.05 17.21 14.09
C ALA A 180 -24.02 18.08 13.33
N ARG A 181 -22.84 18.30 13.90
CA ARG A 181 -21.78 19.12 13.28
C ARG A 181 -21.12 18.43 12.10
N ILE A 182 -20.87 17.12 12.18
CA ILE A 182 -20.36 16.35 11.05
C ILE A 182 -21.39 16.34 9.93
N ALA A 183 -22.67 16.07 10.22
CA ALA A 183 -23.72 16.07 9.19
C ALA A 183 -23.85 17.44 8.49
N ALA A 184 -23.66 18.55 9.21
CA ALA A 184 -23.70 19.89 8.65
C ALA A 184 -22.47 20.24 7.79
N ALA A 185 -21.28 19.84 8.22
CA ALA A 185 -20.02 20.17 7.54
C ALA A 185 -19.64 19.17 6.43
N CYS A 186 -20.10 17.93 6.54
CA CYS A 186 -19.71 16.77 5.73
C CYS A 186 -20.97 16.01 5.30
N PRO A 187 -21.78 16.55 4.37
CA PRO A 187 -23.08 15.98 4.01
C PRO A 187 -22.98 14.61 3.31
N ASP A 188 -21.82 14.27 2.76
CA ASP A 188 -21.51 12.95 2.19
C ASP A 188 -20.98 11.95 3.24
N GLY A 189 -20.92 12.37 4.51
CA GLY A 189 -20.43 11.58 5.62
C GLY A 189 -18.91 11.39 5.64
N ARG A 190 -18.15 12.10 4.80
CA ARG A 190 -16.69 11.95 4.68
C ARG A 190 -15.94 13.10 5.35
N PHE A 191 -14.90 12.76 6.10
CA PHE A 191 -14.09 13.75 6.82
C PHE A 191 -12.67 13.21 7.06
N LEU A 192 -11.79 14.12 7.47
CA LEU A 192 -10.42 13.82 7.86
C LEU A 192 -10.33 13.83 9.38
N LEU A 193 -9.63 12.84 9.94
CA LEU A 193 -9.24 12.79 11.35
C LEU A 193 -7.74 13.04 11.44
N ASP A 194 -7.34 14.20 11.96
CA ASP A 194 -5.94 14.50 12.23
C ASP A 194 -5.59 14.03 13.63
N ALA A 195 -4.89 12.91 13.71
CA ALA A 195 -4.26 12.42 14.93
C ALA A 195 -2.82 12.96 15.04
N TRP A 196 -2.12 12.63 16.12
CA TRP A 196 -0.80 13.21 16.44
C TRP A 196 0.28 12.96 15.38
N PHE A 197 0.17 11.87 14.62
CA PHE A 197 1.21 11.46 13.67
C PHE A 197 0.73 11.41 12.22
N ASP A 198 -0.58 11.43 11.97
CA ASP A 198 -1.10 11.26 10.62
C ASP A 198 -2.56 11.71 10.49
N THR A 199 -3.01 11.81 9.23
CA THR A 199 -4.39 12.10 8.85
C THR A 199 -5.06 10.83 8.32
N LEU A 200 -6.17 10.43 8.95
CA LEU A 200 -7.03 9.37 8.42
C LEU A 200 -8.17 9.97 7.60
N ARG A 201 -8.58 9.27 6.55
CA ARG A 201 -9.82 9.55 5.81
C ARG A 201 -10.91 8.67 6.38
N ALA A 202 -11.88 9.30 7.01
CA ALA A 202 -12.99 8.62 7.64
C ALA A 202 -14.27 8.82 6.83
N ARG A 203 -15.14 7.82 6.87
CA ARG A 203 -16.52 7.96 6.43
C ARG A 203 -17.48 7.29 7.40
N MET A 204 -18.67 7.86 7.55
CA MET A 204 -19.79 7.19 8.21
C MET A 204 -20.51 6.27 7.23
N THR A 205 -20.94 5.11 7.72
CA THR A 205 -21.84 4.22 6.98
C THR A 205 -22.68 3.35 7.91
N THR A 206 -23.61 2.58 7.34
CA THR A 206 -24.47 1.66 8.08
C THR A 206 -23.67 0.60 8.86
N PRO A 207 -24.10 0.20 10.06
CA PRO A 207 -23.47 -0.89 10.81
C PRO A 207 -23.36 -2.20 10.02
N GLU A 208 -24.35 -2.50 9.18
CA GLU A 208 -24.38 -3.71 8.34
C GLU A 208 -23.26 -3.72 7.30
N GLU A 209 -22.90 -2.56 6.76
CA GLU A 209 -21.78 -2.45 5.81
C GLU A 209 -20.44 -2.66 6.52
N VAL A 210 -20.26 -2.10 7.71
CA VAL A 210 -19.04 -2.30 8.50
C VAL A 210 -18.92 -3.74 9.01
N ALA A 211 -20.05 -4.39 9.30
CA ALA A 211 -20.10 -5.79 9.71
C ALA A 211 -19.55 -6.75 8.63
N ARG A 212 -19.54 -6.35 7.36
CA ARG A 212 -18.83 -7.07 6.29
C ARG A 212 -17.33 -6.79 6.38
N HIS A 213 -16.61 -7.59 7.14
CA HIS A 213 -15.16 -7.44 7.26
C HIS A 213 -14.46 -8.79 7.38
N VAL A 214 -13.15 -8.76 7.17
CA VAL A 214 -12.21 -9.81 7.56
C VAL A 214 -11.45 -9.32 8.78
N VAL A 215 -11.21 -10.19 9.75
CA VAL A 215 -10.39 -9.84 10.91
C VAL A 215 -8.94 -10.24 10.64
N VAL A 216 -8.03 -9.27 10.74
CA VAL A 216 -6.58 -9.48 10.65
C VAL A 216 -5.99 -9.40 12.05
N ALA A 217 -5.30 -10.46 12.47
CA ALA A 217 -4.56 -10.45 13.74
C ALA A 217 -3.24 -9.67 13.58
N THR A 218 -3.00 -8.70 14.47
CA THR A 218 -1.81 -7.84 14.45
C THR A 218 -1.18 -7.74 15.83
N SER A 219 0.04 -7.21 15.95
CA SER A 219 0.65 -6.89 17.26
C SER A 219 -0.16 -5.87 18.08
N ARG A 220 -1.05 -5.11 17.45
CA ARG A 220 -1.94 -4.12 18.08
C ARG A 220 -3.34 -4.66 18.38
N GLY A 221 -3.54 -5.96 18.22
CA GLY A 221 -4.84 -6.62 18.37
C GLY A 221 -5.53 -6.92 17.03
N PRO A 222 -6.75 -7.48 17.06
CA PRO A 222 -7.53 -7.73 15.86
C PRO A 222 -7.94 -6.40 15.21
N ILE A 223 -7.77 -6.31 13.89
CA ILE A 223 -8.23 -5.17 13.09
C ILE A 223 -9.24 -5.69 12.05
N SER A 224 -10.42 -5.08 12.02
CA SER A 224 -11.42 -5.32 10.98
C SER A 224 -11.03 -4.61 9.69
N VAL A 225 -10.98 -5.34 8.58
CA VAL A 225 -10.60 -4.81 7.28
C VAL A 225 -11.63 -5.14 6.21
N GLN A 226 -11.77 -4.27 5.22
CA GLN A 226 -12.60 -4.49 4.04
C GLN A 226 -12.22 -5.82 3.36
N PRO A 227 -13.20 -6.68 2.98
CA PRO A 227 -12.93 -7.92 2.26
C PRO A 227 -12.19 -7.68 0.95
N LEU A 228 -11.25 -8.57 0.61
CA LEU A 228 -10.36 -8.41 -0.55
C LEU A 228 -11.11 -8.22 -1.88
N ASP A 229 -12.26 -8.88 -2.05
CA ASP A 229 -13.13 -8.81 -3.22
C ASP A 229 -13.88 -7.47 -3.35
N GLU A 230 -14.07 -6.75 -2.23
CA GLU A 230 -14.71 -5.43 -2.22
C GLU A 230 -13.72 -4.27 -2.48
N ILE A 231 -12.41 -4.49 -2.32
CA ILE A 231 -11.39 -3.44 -2.48
C ILE A 231 -11.25 -3.05 -3.96
N VAL A 232 -11.53 -1.80 -4.30
CA VAL A 232 -11.31 -1.28 -5.67
C VAL A 232 -10.11 -0.34 -5.67
N ALA A 233 -9.24 -0.48 -6.67
CA ALA A 233 -8.09 0.40 -6.87
C ALA A 233 -8.15 1.08 -8.24
N THR A 234 -7.92 2.40 -8.25
CA THR A 234 -7.76 3.20 -9.47
C THR A 234 -6.33 3.18 -9.99
N ASP A 235 -5.36 2.97 -9.09
CA ASP A 235 -3.95 2.80 -9.42
C ASP A 235 -3.71 1.44 -10.09
N GLY A 236 -3.05 1.44 -11.24
CA GLY A 236 -2.83 0.24 -12.05
C GLY A 236 -1.95 -0.81 -11.37
N ASP A 237 -0.96 -0.38 -10.56
CA ASP A 237 -0.08 -1.30 -9.83
C ASP A 237 -0.84 -1.95 -8.67
N VAL A 238 -1.61 -1.17 -7.91
CA VAL A 238 -2.47 -1.72 -6.85
C VAL A 238 -3.53 -2.65 -7.44
N ALA A 239 -4.17 -2.28 -8.55
CA ALA A 239 -5.14 -3.13 -9.24
C ALA A 239 -4.52 -4.46 -9.71
N ARG A 240 -3.28 -4.42 -10.21
CA ARG A 240 -2.50 -5.61 -10.57
C ARG A 240 -2.27 -6.51 -9.36
N VAL A 241 -1.86 -5.96 -8.21
CA VAL A 241 -1.66 -6.74 -6.97
C VAL A 241 -2.96 -7.38 -6.50
N LEU A 242 -4.05 -6.62 -6.45
CA LEU A 242 -5.35 -7.13 -6.01
C LEU A 242 -5.85 -8.26 -6.91
N ARG A 243 -5.65 -8.15 -8.24
CA ARG A 243 -5.95 -9.25 -9.17
C ARG A 243 -5.20 -10.51 -8.79
N VAL A 244 -3.88 -10.42 -8.58
CA VAL A 244 -3.04 -11.58 -8.23
C VAL A 244 -3.45 -12.19 -6.89
N MET A 245 -3.78 -11.37 -5.89
CA MET A 245 -4.22 -11.87 -4.58
C MET A 245 -5.56 -12.60 -4.63
N ARG A 246 -6.44 -12.25 -5.58
CA ARG A 246 -7.75 -12.91 -5.79
C ARG A 246 -7.66 -14.20 -6.59
N GLU A 247 -6.52 -14.49 -7.22
CA GLU A 247 -6.34 -15.73 -7.97
C GLU A 247 -6.48 -16.94 -7.02
N PRO A 248 -7.42 -17.87 -7.29
CA PRO A 248 -7.57 -19.07 -6.46
C PRO A 248 -6.28 -19.91 -6.54
N GLY A 249 -5.67 -20.18 -5.38
CA GLY A 249 -4.43 -20.95 -5.28
C GLY A 249 -3.18 -20.17 -4.83
N ALA A 250 -3.29 -18.89 -4.48
CA ALA A 250 -2.23 -18.23 -3.72
C ALA A 250 -2.05 -18.97 -2.37
N PRO A 251 -0.87 -19.53 -2.07
CA PRO A 251 -0.74 -20.58 -1.05
C PRO A 251 -1.21 -20.09 0.33
N ALA A 252 -2.25 -20.73 0.87
CA ALA A 252 -2.70 -20.54 2.24
C ALA A 252 -1.76 -21.31 3.20
N ARG A 253 -1.50 -20.76 4.39
CA ARG A 253 -0.58 -21.35 5.39
C ARG A 253 -1.01 -22.75 5.88
N GLY A 254 -0.03 -23.67 5.99
CA GLY A 254 0.02 -24.84 6.91
C GLY A 254 -0.33 -26.23 6.31
N ALA A 255 0.59 -26.99 5.67
CA ALA A 255 1.57 -28.00 6.20
C ALA A 255 0.98 -29.43 6.44
N PRO A 256 1.76 -30.56 6.42
CA PRO A 256 3.18 -30.80 6.12
C PRO A 256 3.49 -31.96 5.10
N GLY A 257 4.72 -31.99 4.57
CA GLY A 257 5.54 -33.22 4.43
C GLY A 257 5.36 -34.21 3.26
N SER A 258 6.44 -34.35 2.48
CA SER A 258 6.93 -35.55 1.75
C SER A 258 6.17 -35.94 0.46
N ALA A 259 6.76 -36.47 -0.61
CA ALA A 259 8.12 -36.89 -0.95
C ALA A 259 8.14 -37.29 -2.45
N ARG A 260 9.33 -37.18 -3.07
CA ARG A 260 9.79 -37.88 -4.31
C ARG A 260 9.05 -37.47 -5.61
N GLY A 261 9.70 -37.17 -6.72
CA GLY A 261 11.05 -37.44 -7.17
C GLY A 261 10.94 -37.77 -8.66
N THR A 262 11.55 -36.97 -9.52
CA THR A 262 11.91 -37.39 -10.89
C THR A 262 13.08 -36.53 -11.33
N SER A 263 14.28 -37.07 -11.13
CA SER A 263 15.47 -36.62 -11.83
C SER A 263 15.30 -36.91 -13.31
N TRP A 264 15.42 -35.87 -14.11
CA TRP A 264 15.65 -35.97 -15.54
C TRP A 264 17.01 -36.67 -15.76
N ALA A 265 16.99 -37.91 -16.28
CA ALA A 265 18.19 -38.58 -16.77
C ALA A 265 18.39 -38.20 -18.24
N GLY A 266 19.51 -37.53 -18.53
CA GLY A 266 19.95 -37.23 -19.89
C GLY A 266 20.36 -38.49 -20.67
N PRO A 267 20.55 -38.37 -21.99
CA PRO A 267 20.80 -39.52 -22.86
C PRO A 267 22.25 -40.00 -22.75
N PRO A 268 22.53 -41.31 -22.95
CA PRO A 268 23.91 -41.78 -23.03
C PRO A 268 24.48 -41.52 -24.42
N GLU A 269 25.58 -40.75 -24.47
CA GLU A 269 26.50 -40.72 -25.61
C GLU A 269 27.44 -41.94 -25.55
N GLY A 270 27.52 -42.67 -26.67
CA GLY A 270 28.76 -43.21 -27.24
C GLY A 270 29.34 -44.53 -26.69
N GLY A 271 29.50 -45.52 -27.58
CA GLY A 271 30.45 -46.61 -27.37
C GLY A 271 30.33 -47.84 -28.27
N THR A 272 31.00 -47.79 -29.43
CA THR A 272 31.78 -48.88 -30.07
C THR A 272 31.11 -50.22 -30.41
N SER A 273 30.93 -50.46 -31.71
CA SER A 273 31.53 -51.59 -32.44
C SER A 273 31.71 -51.20 -33.90
#